data_AF-A0A9D4Z019-F1
#
_entry.id   AF-A0A9D4Z019-F1
#
_cell.length_a   1.000
_cell.length_b   1.000
_cell.length_c   1.000
_cell.angle_alpha   90.00
_cell.angle_beta   90.00
_cell.angle_gamma   90.00
#
_symmetry.space_group_name_H-M   'P 1'
#
loop_
_entity.id
_entity.type
_entity.pdbx_description
1 polymer ?
#
loop_
_entity_poly.entity_id
_entity_poly.type
_entity_poly.pdbx_seq_one_letter_code
_entity_poly.pdbx_strand_id
1 'polypeptide(L)'
;MADSAMDRLCISFKALERSQHTIEDFVLTYFPLHGLDPLKDFLRWWQLLVFVEGVIYQADEENEQATGNPTDAARQAGDGGLEAMDQVLQQRGLLTTGVQKELAAGRRYWQQERRLCSLMLQHPAVPEQGHGTACSFTLQDVLEASAAKSFDYRLLNHLVYALRKEEPDQALLRFLQVDEMLVDIGDDLTDYEDDIDAGSGSGSFNIFRCFVHLWGRDAPLHMAQRVGELEQQREQLLAQLPLEQQRHVRQRQVEAASEGEGGLRWQMPPIVLDEAAFRREFAP
;
A
#
# COMPACT_ATOMS: atom_id res chain seq x y z
N MET A 1 -1.92 -23.88 -32.23
CA MET A 1 -1.40 -24.26 -30.89
C MET A 1 -0.83 -23.04 -30.15
N ALA A 2 -1.44 -21.85 -30.28
CA ALA A 2 -1.01 -20.63 -29.57
C ALA A 2 -2.05 -20.12 -28.55
N ASP A 3 -3.30 -20.61 -28.61
CA ASP A 3 -4.39 -20.22 -27.68
C ASP A 3 -4.23 -20.78 -26.26
N SER A 4 -3.46 -21.86 -26.06
CA SER A 4 -3.40 -22.56 -24.76
C SER A 4 -2.54 -21.85 -23.70
N ALA A 5 -1.76 -20.83 -24.07
CA ALA A 5 -0.88 -20.12 -23.13
C ALA A 5 -1.53 -18.85 -22.55
N MET A 6 -2.44 -18.21 -23.30
CA MET A 6 -3.17 -17.03 -22.80
C MET A 6 -4.21 -17.39 -21.73
N ASP A 7 -4.76 -18.62 -21.76
CA ASP A 7 -5.70 -19.13 -20.76
C ASP A 7 -5.06 -19.55 -19.42
N ARG A 8 -3.76 -19.30 -19.21
CA ARG A 8 -3.04 -19.61 -17.95
C ARG A 8 -2.73 -18.40 -17.07
N LEU A 9 -3.09 -17.20 -17.49
CA LEU A 9 -2.96 -15.98 -16.70
C LEU A 9 -4.29 -15.71 -15.99
N CYS A 10 -4.58 -16.50 -14.95
CA CYS A 10 -5.80 -16.37 -14.17
C CYS A 10 -5.54 -15.58 -12.88
N ILE A 11 -6.44 -14.67 -12.54
CA ILE A 11 -6.51 -14.10 -11.19
C ILE A 11 -7.15 -15.16 -10.29
N SER A 12 -6.50 -15.48 -9.17
CA SER A 12 -7.08 -16.43 -8.22
C SER A 12 -8.37 -15.88 -7.60
N PHE A 13 -9.30 -16.76 -7.23
CA PHE A 13 -10.52 -16.33 -6.53
C PHE A 13 -10.18 -15.64 -5.20
N LYS A 14 -9.11 -16.08 -4.50
CA LYS A 14 -8.60 -15.44 -3.29
C LYS A 14 -8.17 -13.99 -3.56
N ALA A 15 -7.38 -13.75 -4.60
CA ALA A 15 -6.96 -12.40 -4.97
C ALA A 15 -8.17 -11.50 -5.33
N LEU A 16 -9.15 -12.05 -6.06
CA LEU A 16 -10.41 -11.33 -6.33
C LEU A 16 -11.19 -11.00 -5.05
N GLU A 17 -11.32 -11.95 -4.12
CA GLU A 17 -12.02 -11.73 -2.86
C GLU A 17 -11.31 -10.67 -2.00
N ARG A 18 -9.97 -10.73 -1.90
CA ARG A 18 -9.17 -9.71 -1.19
C ARG A 18 -9.29 -8.33 -1.84
N SER A 19 -9.32 -8.25 -3.17
CA SER A 19 -9.49 -6.98 -3.89
C SER A 19 -10.82 -6.28 -3.65
N GLN A 20 -11.84 -7.00 -3.14
CA GLN A 20 -13.16 -6.42 -2.95
C GLN A 20 -13.14 -5.24 -1.99
N HIS A 21 -12.42 -5.34 -0.88
CA HIS A 21 -12.38 -4.29 0.13
C HIS A 21 -11.74 -3.01 -0.42
N THR A 22 -10.61 -3.15 -1.12
CA THR A 22 -9.94 -2.04 -1.79
C THR A 22 -10.82 -1.38 -2.83
N ILE A 23 -11.53 -2.15 -3.66
CA ILE A 23 -12.45 -1.58 -4.65
C ILE A 23 -13.60 -0.83 -3.97
N GLU A 24 -14.18 -1.38 -2.92
CA GLU A 24 -15.28 -0.75 -2.19
C GLU A 24 -14.83 0.58 -1.57
N ASP A 25 -13.73 0.57 -0.82
CA ASP A 25 -13.19 1.80 -0.21
C ASP A 25 -12.74 2.81 -1.28
N PHE A 26 -12.03 2.38 -2.32
CA PHE A 26 -11.63 3.26 -3.42
C PHE A 26 -12.85 3.94 -4.06
N VAL A 27 -13.92 3.19 -4.31
CA VAL A 27 -15.14 3.73 -4.93
C VAL A 27 -15.85 4.70 -3.99
N LEU A 28 -15.98 4.38 -2.69
CA LEU A 28 -16.64 5.27 -1.73
C LEU A 28 -15.82 6.53 -1.42
N THR A 29 -14.50 6.42 -1.47
CA THR A 29 -13.57 7.50 -1.10
C THR A 29 -13.23 8.37 -2.32
N TYR A 30 -12.84 7.80 -3.47
CA TYR A 30 -12.31 8.55 -4.60
C TYR A 30 -13.40 9.04 -5.56
N PHE A 31 -14.45 8.26 -5.84
CA PHE A 31 -15.46 8.68 -6.83
C PHE A 31 -16.12 10.02 -6.48
N PRO A 32 -16.51 10.29 -5.22
CA PRO A 32 -17.07 11.60 -4.86
C PRO A 32 -16.06 12.75 -5.00
N LEU A 33 -14.76 12.50 -4.80
CA LEU A 33 -13.71 13.50 -5.06
C LEU A 33 -13.63 13.88 -6.54
N HIS A 34 -14.04 12.96 -7.40
CA HIS A 34 -14.18 13.12 -8.84
C HIS A 34 -15.54 13.68 -9.27
N GLY A 35 -16.50 13.87 -8.36
CA GLY A 35 -17.88 14.23 -8.68
C GLY A 35 -18.67 13.10 -9.34
N LEU A 36 -18.27 11.84 -9.09
CA LEU A 36 -18.91 10.63 -9.61
C LEU A 36 -19.82 9.98 -8.56
N ASP A 37 -20.85 9.28 -9.03
CA ASP A 37 -21.75 8.45 -8.22
C ASP A 37 -21.10 7.07 -7.97
N PRO A 38 -20.85 6.67 -6.71
CA PRO A 38 -20.17 5.43 -6.37
C PRO A 38 -20.81 4.17 -6.97
N LEU A 39 -22.12 4.14 -7.21
CA LEU A 39 -22.79 2.97 -7.78
C LEU A 39 -22.87 3.08 -9.30
N LYS A 40 -23.42 4.17 -9.81
CA LYS A 40 -23.76 4.30 -11.24
C LYS A 40 -22.53 4.41 -12.11
N ASP A 41 -21.53 5.18 -11.67
CA ASP A 41 -20.32 5.37 -12.44
C ASP A 41 -19.39 4.16 -12.29
N PHE A 42 -19.36 3.50 -11.12
CA PHE A 42 -18.59 2.27 -10.94
C PHE A 42 -19.04 1.19 -11.92
N LEU A 43 -20.35 0.96 -12.05
CA LEU A 43 -20.90 -0.03 -12.99
C LEU A 43 -20.55 0.22 -14.46
N ARG A 44 -20.04 1.41 -14.84
CA ARG A 44 -19.54 1.67 -16.20
C ARG A 44 -18.16 1.07 -16.44
N TRP A 45 -17.35 0.98 -15.39
CA TRP A 45 -15.92 0.67 -15.47
C TRP A 45 -15.48 -0.48 -14.56
N TRP A 46 -16.41 -1.08 -13.81
CA TRP A 46 -16.14 -2.12 -12.81
C TRP A 46 -15.27 -3.24 -13.36
N GLN A 47 -15.53 -3.69 -14.59
CA GLN A 47 -14.77 -4.77 -15.22
C GLN A 47 -13.28 -4.45 -15.37
N LEU A 48 -12.93 -3.17 -15.52
CA LEU A 48 -11.54 -2.74 -15.62
C LEU A 48 -10.93 -2.52 -14.24
N LEU A 49 -11.63 -1.82 -13.35
CA LEU A 49 -11.12 -1.51 -12.02
C LEU A 49 -10.90 -2.79 -11.21
N VAL A 50 -11.88 -3.70 -11.20
CA VAL A 50 -11.77 -5.02 -10.55
C VAL A 50 -10.69 -5.89 -11.19
N PHE A 51 -10.54 -5.83 -12.52
CA PHE A 51 -9.48 -6.58 -13.20
C PHE A 51 -8.08 -6.09 -12.80
N VAL A 52 -7.84 -4.77 -12.84
CA VAL A 52 -6.56 -4.16 -12.46
C VAL A 52 -6.22 -4.48 -11.01
N GLU A 53 -7.17 -4.26 -10.11
CA GLU A 53 -6.96 -4.51 -8.69
C GLU A 53 -6.75 -5.99 -8.38
N GLY A 54 -7.51 -6.88 -9.01
CA GLY A 54 -7.31 -8.32 -8.89
C GLY A 54 -5.93 -8.77 -9.38
N VAL A 55 -5.40 -8.18 -10.46
CA VAL A 55 -4.03 -8.45 -10.93
C VAL A 55 -2.99 -7.96 -9.92
N ILE A 56 -3.19 -6.79 -9.31
CA ILE A 56 -2.28 -6.26 -8.30
C ILE A 56 -2.24 -7.18 -7.07
N TYR A 57 -3.40 -7.55 -6.53
CA TYR A 57 -3.48 -8.48 -5.40
C TYR A 57 -2.86 -9.84 -5.70
N GLN A 58 -3.03 -10.34 -6.93
CA GLN A 58 -2.38 -11.59 -7.35
C GLN A 58 -0.84 -11.43 -7.35
N ALA A 59 -0.33 -10.32 -7.87
CA ALA A 59 1.10 -10.03 -7.88
C ALA A 59 1.67 -9.84 -6.47
N ASP A 60 0.88 -9.25 -5.56
CA ASP A 60 1.26 -9.03 -4.17
C ASP A 60 1.43 -10.35 -3.40
N GLU A 61 0.46 -11.26 -3.51
CA GLU A 61 0.53 -12.62 -2.93
C GLU A 61 1.73 -13.41 -3.45
N GLU A 62 2.04 -13.30 -4.74
CA GLU A 62 3.19 -13.96 -5.35
C GLU A 62 4.52 -13.34 -4.88
N ASN A 63 4.54 -12.02 -4.65
CA ASN A 63 5.67 -11.30 -4.11
C ASN A 63 5.97 -11.72 -2.66
N GLU A 64 4.96 -11.81 -1.80
CA GLU A 64 5.10 -12.28 -0.42
C GLU A 64 5.68 -13.71 -0.39
N GLN A 65 5.16 -14.61 -1.23
CA GLN A 65 5.65 -15.99 -1.36
C GLN A 65 7.11 -16.07 -1.83
N ALA A 66 7.53 -15.20 -2.75
CA ALA A 66 8.89 -15.15 -3.25
C ALA A 66 9.91 -14.70 -2.17
N THR A 67 9.47 -13.94 -1.17
CA THR A 67 10.31 -13.50 -0.04
C THR A 67 10.71 -14.68 0.86
N GLY A 68 9.86 -15.69 0.99
CA GLY A 68 10.12 -16.91 1.76
C GLY A 68 10.95 -17.98 1.05
N ASN A 69 11.08 -17.93 -0.29
CA ASN A 69 11.84 -18.92 -1.05
C ASN A 69 12.40 -18.32 -2.37
N PRO A 70 13.65 -17.83 -2.38
CA PRO A 70 14.24 -17.17 -3.54
C PRO A 70 14.63 -18.20 -4.61
N THR A 71 13.66 -18.76 -5.32
CA THR A 71 13.89 -19.46 -6.58
C THR A 71 13.50 -18.56 -7.74
N ASP A 72 14.33 -18.50 -8.79
CA ASP A 72 14.11 -17.63 -9.96
C ASP A 72 12.80 -17.93 -10.71
N ALA A 73 12.20 -19.11 -10.50
CA ALA A 73 10.91 -19.49 -11.06
C ALA A 73 9.71 -18.77 -10.42
N ALA A 74 9.78 -18.38 -9.14
CA ALA A 74 8.73 -17.61 -8.47
C ALA A 74 8.69 -16.15 -8.95
N ARG A 75 9.86 -15.59 -9.30
CA ARG A 75 9.97 -14.23 -9.85
C ARG A 75 9.33 -14.06 -11.22
N GLN A 76 9.24 -15.14 -12.01
CA GLN A 76 8.67 -15.09 -13.37
C GLN A 76 7.15 -15.20 -13.40
N ALA A 77 6.49 -15.63 -12.31
CA ALA A 77 5.04 -15.82 -12.27
C ALA A 77 4.28 -14.48 -12.19
N GLY A 78 4.77 -13.53 -11.38
CA GLY A 78 4.10 -12.23 -11.16
C GLY A 78 4.19 -11.26 -12.34
N ASP A 79 5.25 -11.36 -13.14
CA ASP A 79 5.43 -10.51 -14.31
C ASP A 79 4.38 -10.80 -15.39
N GLY A 80 3.91 -12.04 -15.54
CA GLY A 80 2.94 -12.40 -16.58
C GLY A 80 1.57 -11.72 -16.44
N GLY A 81 1.08 -11.59 -15.20
CA GLY A 81 -0.18 -10.90 -14.91
C GLY A 81 -0.09 -9.39 -15.16
N LEU A 82 1.02 -8.79 -14.71
CA LEU A 82 1.29 -7.36 -14.92
C LEU A 82 1.50 -7.02 -16.40
N GLU A 83 2.20 -7.87 -17.16
CA GLU A 83 2.35 -7.72 -18.61
C GLU A 83 1.01 -7.81 -19.35
N ALA A 84 0.14 -8.74 -18.95
CA ALA A 84 -1.20 -8.84 -19.53
C ALA A 84 -2.05 -7.60 -19.22
N MET A 85 -1.98 -7.09 -17.99
CA MET A 85 -2.62 -5.84 -17.61
C MET A 85 -2.10 -4.67 -18.45
N ASP A 86 -0.78 -4.53 -18.61
CA ASP A 86 -0.16 -3.50 -19.44
C ASP A 86 -0.68 -3.54 -20.88
N GLN A 87 -0.79 -4.73 -21.47
CA GLN A 87 -1.35 -4.91 -22.81
C GLN A 87 -2.81 -4.47 -22.89
N VAL A 88 -3.64 -4.85 -21.91
CA VAL A 88 -5.06 -4.45 -21.85
C VAL A 88 -5.19 -2.93 -21.73
N LEU A 89 -4.40 -2.31 -20.85
CA LEU A 89 -4.41 -0.86 -20.66
C LEU A 89 -3.94 -0.13 -21.92
N GLN A 90 -2.90 -0.64 -22.59
CA GLN A 90 -2.40 -0.08 -23.85
C GLN A 90 -3.45 -0.18 -24.98
N GLN A 91 -4.07 -1.34 -25.17
CA GLN A 91 -5.09 -1.55 -26.21
C GLN A 91 -6.33 -0.67 -25.99
N ARG A 92 -6.66 -0.37 -24.73
CA ARG A 92 -7.76 0.52 -24.37
C ARG A 92 -7.39 2.01 -24.37
N GLY A 93 -6.13 2.36 -24.64
CA GLY A 93 -5.64 3.73 -24.63
C GLY A 93 -5.58 4.36 -23.24
N LEU A 94 -5.44 3.54 -22.19
CA LEU A 94 -5.45 3.96 -20.79
C LEU A 94 -4.05 4.01 -20.17
N LEU A 95 -3.03 3.55 -20.89
CA LEU A 95 -1.63 3.58 -20.44
C LEU A 95 -1.03 4.99 -20.53
N THR A 96 -1.56 5.92 -19.73
CA THR A 96 -1.08 7.29 -19.62
C THR A 96 0.25 7.37 -18.87
N THR A 97 0.91 8.53 -18.92
CA THR A 97 2.14 8.77 -18.15
C THR A 97 1.94 8.57 -16.64
N GLY A 98 0.75 8.92 -16.10
CA GLY A 98 0.42 8.70 -14.69
C GLY A 98 0.34 7.20 -14.36
N VAL A 99 -0.45 6.45 -15.14
CA VAL A 99 -0.58 5.00 -15.01
C VAL A 99 0.78 4.29 -15.07
N GLN A 100 1.63 4.66 -16.04
CA GLN A 100 2.98 4.08 -16.15
C GLN A 100 3.87 4.36 -14.93
N LYS A 101 3.76 5.56 -14.35
CA LYS A 101 4.51 5.94 -13.15
C LYS A 101 4.08 5.14 -11.93
N GLU A 102 2.79 4.95 -11.71
CA GLU A 102 2.29 4.18 -10.56
C GLU A 102 2.63 2.70 -10.68
N LEU A 103 2.56 2.12 -11.88
CA LEU A 103 3.02 0.74 -12.11
C LEU A 103 4.53 0.58 -11.84
N ALA A 104 5.33 1.59 -12.20
CA ALA A 104 6.75 1.62 -11.85
C ALA A 104 6.98 1.88 -10.34
N ALA A 105 6.06 2.56 -9.65
CA ALA A 105 6.09 2.71 -8.20
C ALA A 105 5.82 1.38 -7.51
N GLY A 106 4.79 0.63 -7.91
CA GLY A 106 4.48 -0.70 -7.34
C GLY A 106 5.63 -1.69 -7.48
N ARG A 107 6.26 -1.76 -8.67
CA ARG A 107 7.46 -2.59 -8.87
C ARG A 107 8.62 -2.21 -7.93
N ARG A 108 8.81 -0.91 -7.67
CA ARG A 108 9.82 -0.43 -6.72
C ARG A 108 9.44 -0.74 -5.27
N TYR A 109 8.16 -0.60 -4.93
CA TYR A 109 7.63 -0.94 -3.61
C TYR A 109 7.92 -2.40 -3.28
N TRP A 110 7.46 -3.35 -4.11
CA TRP A 110 7.71 -4.78 -3.91
C TRP A 110 9.21 -5.11 -3.83
N GLN A 111 10.06 -4.42 -4.60
CA GLN A 111 11.51 -4.60 -4.47
C GLN A 111 12.04 -4.14 -3.11
N GLN A 112 11.58 -2.99 -2.61
CA GLN A 112 12.01 -2.45 -1.33
C GLN A 112 11.47 -3.27 -0.16
N GLU A 113 10.20 -3.67 -0.20
CA GLU A 113 9.58 -4.55 0.81
C GLU A 113 10.40 -5.83 0.99
N ARG A 114 10.64 -6.58 -0.09
CA ARG A 114 11.48 -7.79 -0.05
C ARG A 114 12.86 -7.53 0.56
N ARG A 115 13.48 -6.40 0.18
CA ARG A 115 14.80 -6.02 0.68
C ARG A 115 14.75 -5.69 2.18
N LEU A 116 13.87 -4.79 2.59
CA LEU A 116 13.78 -4.30 3.97
C LEU A 116 13.38 -5.43 4.93
N CYS A 117 12.38 -6.24 4.57
CA CYS A 117 12.00 -7.41 5.35
C CYS A 117 13.16 -8.39 5.49
N SER A 118 13.87 -8.71 4.39
CA SER A 118 15.04 -9.59 4.44
C SER A 118 16.15 -9.04 5.34
N LEU A 119 16.39 -7.73 5.35
CA LEU A 119 17.39 -7.10 6.21
C LEU A 119 16.97 -7.13 7.69
N MET A 120 15.70 -6.88 7.99
CA MET A 120 15.18 -6.95 9.37
C MET A 120 15.27 -8.38 9.93
N LEU A 121 14.99 -9.40 9.11
CA LEU A 121 15.12 -10.82 9.52
C LEU A 121 16.56 -11.23 9.86
N GLN A 122 17.56 -10.58 9.26
CA GLN A 122 18.98 -10.84 9.57
C GLN A 122 19.37 -10.28 10.95
N HIS A 123 18.56 -9.39 11.50
CA HIS A 123 18.78 -8.73 12.78
C HIS A 123 17.55 -8.86 13.70
N PRO A 124 17.12 -10.08 14.07
CA PRO A 124 15.87 -10.29 14.80
C PRO A 124 15.89 -9.75 16.23
N ALA A 125 17.07 -9.42 16.78
CA ALA A 125 17.24 -8.80 18.08
C ALA A 125 17.79 -7.38 17.91
N VAL A 126 16.92 -6.41 18.18
CA VAL A 126 17.16 -4.97 18.06
C VAL A 126 17.71 -4.43 19.40
N PRO A 127 18.87 -3.75 19.40
CA PRO A 127 19.38 -3.06 20.59
C PRO A 127 18.39 -2.01 21.13
N GLU A 128 18.48 -1.67 22.41
CA GLU A 128 17.57 -0.67 23.01
C GLU A 128 17.63 0.70 22.32
N GLN A 129 18.79 1.07 21.77
CA GLN A 129 19.02 2.30 21.01
C GLN A 129 18.78 2.15 19.49
N GLY A 130 18.34 0.97 19.05
CA GLY A 130 18.25 0.60 17.63
C GLY A 130 19.61 0.23 17.02
N HIS A 131 19.57 -0.20 15.76
CA HIS A 131 20.78 -0.50 14.99
C HIS A 131 21.44 0.78 14.44
N GLY A 132 20.71 1.90 14.33
CA GLY A 132 21.23 3.11 13.69
C GLY A 132 21.84 2.81 12.32
N THR A 133 23.11 3.15 12.13
CA THR A 133 23.85 2.89 10.88
C THR A 133 24.27 1.44 10.67
N ALA A 134 24.13 0.58 11.67
CA ALA A 134 24.35 -0.87 11.52
C ALA A 134 23.14 -1.57 10.90
N CYS A 135 21.98 -0.90 10.86
CA CYS A 135 20.84 -1.34 10.07
C CYS A 135 21.21 -1.15 8.61
N SER A 136 21.23 -2.21 7.80
CA SER A 136 21.70 -2.14 6.40
C SER A 136 20.74 -1.40 5.45
N PHE A 137 19.86 -0.55 6.00
CA PHE A 137 18.97 0.36 5.32
C PHE A 137 18.90 1.70 6.06
N THR A 138 18.50 2.75 5.35
CA THR A 138 18.40 4.12 5.90
C THR A 138 16.95 4.52 6.13
N LEU A 139 16.73 5.62 6.88
CA LEU A 139 15.41 6.24 6.96
C LEU A 139 14.86 6.59 5.57
N GLN A 140 15.71 7.05 4.65
CA GLN A 140 15.26 7.39 3.30
C GLN A 140 14.70 6.16 2.57
N ASP A 141 15.35 5.00 2.69
CA ASP A 141 14.86 3.74 2.09
C ASP A 141 13.47 3.39 2.61
N VAL A 142 13.25 3.55 3.93
CA VAL A 142 11.98 3.27 4.61
C VAL A 142 10.89 4.23 4.15
N LEU A 143 11.19 5.53 4.09
CA LEU A 143 10.23 6.54 3.67
C LEU A 143 9.89 6.41 2.18
N GLU A 144 10.83 5.99 1.33
CA GLU A 144 10.56 5.72 -0.08
C GLU A 144 9.67 4.49 -0.28
N ALA A 145 9.85 3.45 0.53
CA ALA A 145 8.97 2.28 0.51
C ALA A 145 7.56 2.65 0.96
N SER A 146 7.43 3.30 2.12
CA SER A 146 6.14 3.78 2.64
C SER A 146 5.43 4.71 1.64
N ALA A 147 6.16 5.63 1.01
CA ALA A 147 5.61 6.53 -0.01
C ALA A 147 5.07 5.83 -1.26
N ALA A 148 5.52 4.60 -1.52
CA ALA A 148 5.15 3.81 -2.69
C ALA A 148 4.10 2.74 -2.40
N LYS A 149 3.75 2.48 -1.13
CA LYS A 149 2.90 1.36 -0.67
C LYS A 149 1.53 1.33 -1.35
N SER A 150 0.77 2.42 -1.25
CA SER A 150 -0.58 2.58 -1.83
C SER A 150 -0.58 3.01 -3.31
N PHE A 151 0.28 2.40 -4.13
CA PHE A 151 0.36 2.70 -5.58
C PHE A 151 -0.86 2.21 -6.37
N ASP A 152 -1.55 1.19 -5.86
CA ASP A 152 -2.78 0.61 -6.36
C ASP A 152 -3.92 1.64 -6.39
N TYR A 153 -4.18 2.32 -5.26
CA TYR A 153 -5.13 3.43 -5.16
C TYR A 153 -4.78 4.55 -6.15
N ARG A 154 -3.49 4.91 -6.25
CA ARG A 154 -3.03 5.95 -7.18
C ARG A 154 -3.17 5.52 -8.65
N LEU A 155 -2.93 4.24 -8.95
CA LEU A 155 -3.14 3.68 -10.27
C LEU A 155 -4.62 3.74 -10.65
N LEU A 156 -5.51 3.26 -9.78
CA LEU A 156 -6.96 3.31 -9.97
C LEU A 156 -7.43 4.76 -10.16
N ASN A 157 -6.89 5.71 -9.39
CA ASN A 157 -7.20 7.13 -9.52
C ASN A 157 -6.79 7.69 -10.90
N HIS A 158 -5.58 7.37 -11.37
CA HIS A 158 -5.14 7.74 -12.70
C HIS A 158 -5.97 7.08 -13.81
N LEU A 159 -6.46 5.86 -13.60
CA LEU A 159 -7.38 5.21 -14.52
C LEU A 159 -8.73 5.93 -14.58
N VAL A 160 -9.26 6.42 -13.46
CA VAL A 160 -10.50 7.22 -13.44
C VAL A 160 -10.34 8.49 -14.29
N TYR A 161 -9.23 9.23 -14.16
CA TYR A 161 -8.94 10.36 -15.06
C TYR A 161 -8.89 9.95 -16.53
N ALA A 162 -8.18 8.87 -16.85
CA ALA A 162 -8.04 8.38 -18.22
C ALA A 162 -9.39 7.94 -18.83
N LEU A 163 -10.23 7.25 -18.06
CA LEU A 163 -11.57 6.80 -18.45
C LEU A 163 -12.51 7.98 -18.73
N ARG A 164 -12.36 9.07 -17.98
CA ARG A 164 -13.08 10.34 -18.17
C ARG A 164 -12.49 11.22 -19.27
N LYS A 165 -11.27 10.91 -19.73
CA LYS A 165 -10.48 11.71 -20.68
C LYS A 165 -10.20 13.12 -20.14
N GLU A 166 -9.88 13.19 -18.85
CA GLU A 166 -9.53 14.42 -18.15
C GLU A 166 -8.06 14.41 -17.74
N GLU A 167 -7.45 15.59 -17.68
CA GLU A 167 -6.10 15.74 -17.15
C GLU A 167 -6.10 15.58 -15.62
N PRO A 168 -5.11 14.91 -15.02
CA PRO A 168 -5.07 14.72 -13.58
C PRO A 168 -4.93 16.02 -12.80
N ASP A 169 -5.81 16.24 -11.81
CA ASP A 169 -5.73 17.38 -10.90
C ASP A 169 -4.56 17.21 -9.94
N GLN A 170 -3.52 18.02 -10.14
CA GLN A 170 -2.29 17.94 -9.36
C GLN A 170 -2.49 18.31 -7.88
N ALA A 171 -3.47 19.13 -7.55
CA ALA A 171 -3.75 19.47 -6.14
C ALA A 171 -4.37 18.27 -5.43
N LEU A 172 -5.35 17.61 -6.07
CA LEU A 172 -5.98 16.41 -5.53
C LEU A 172 -4.97 15.25 -5.40
N LEU A 173 -4.15 15.00 -6.42
CA LEU A 173 -3.13 13.95 -6.38
C LEU A 173 -2.14 14.14 -5.22
N ARG A 174 -1.66 15.37 -5.00
CA ARG A 174 -0.75 15.66 -3.89
C ARG A 174 -1.40 15.48 -2.53
N PHE A 175 -2.66 15.89 -2.39
CA PHE A 175 -3.42 15.68 -1.17
C PHE A 175 -3.57 14.19 -0.87
N LEU A 176 -4.09 13.42 -1.83
CA LEU A 176 -4.33 11.99 -1.69
C LEU A 176 -3.06 11.23 -1.33
N GLN A 177 -1.93 11.54 -1.98
CA GLN A 177 -0.65 10.90 -1.65
C GLN A 177 -0.26 11.03 -0.17
N VAL A 178 -0.52 12.18 0.46
CA VAL A 178 -0.19 12.40 1.89
C VAL A 178 -1.23 11.76 2.80
N ASP A 179 -2.50 11.80 2.38
CA ASP A 179 -3.61 11.16 3.12
C ASP A 179 -3.43 9.64 3.17
N GLU A 180 -3.14 9.02 2.02
CA GLU A 180 -2.79 7.60 1.86
C GLU A 180 -1.62 7.19 2.77
N MET A 181 -0.54 7.97 2.83
CA MET A 181 0.59 7.68 3.73
C MET A 181 0.18 7.64 5.21
N LEU A 182 -0.78 8.47 5.63
CA LEU A 182 -1.28 8.46 6.99
C LEU A 182 -2.17 7.24 7.23
N VAL A 183 -3.02 6.87 6.28
CA VAL A 183 -3.80 5.62 6.35
C VAL A 183 -2.88 4.42 6.48
N ASP A 184 -1.86 4.31 5.60
CA ASP A 184 -0.87 3.22 5.64
C ASP A 184 -0.12 3.15 6.99
N ILE A 185 0.22 4.30 7.60
CA ILE A 185 0.83 4.32 8.94
C ILE A 185 -0.17 3.84 10.00
N GLY A 186 -1.46 4.16 9.86
CA GLY A 186 -2.51 3.72 10.78
C GLY A 186 -2.68 2.21 10.77
N ASP A 187 -2.70 1.63 9.57
CA ASP A 187 -2.78 0.19 9.36
C ASP A 187 -1.51 -0.49 9.90
N ASP A 188 -0.31 0.03 9.58
CA ASP A 188 0.96 -0.49 10.10
C ASP A 188 1.04 -0.47 11.64
N LEU A 189 0.47 0.55 12.29
CA LEU A 189 0.47 0.60 13.76
C LEU A 189 -0.52 -0.41 14.36
N THR A 190 -1.61 -0.70 13.66
CA THR A 190 -2.64 -1.66 14.09
C THR A 190 -2.15 -3.09 13.89
N ASP A 191 -1.56 -3.36 12.74
CA ASP A 191 -1.13 -4.70 12.30
C ASP A 191 0.32 -5.02 12.72
N TYR A 192 0.97 -4.15 13.49
CA TYR A 192 2.40 -4.25 13.82
C TYR A 192 2.86 -5.62 14.34
N GLU A 193 2.11 -6.19 15.27
CA GLU A 193 2.44 -7.49 15.86
C GLU A 193 2.21 -8.64 14.86
N ASP A 194 1.14 -8.57 14.08
CA ASP A 194 0.81 -9.55 13.03
C ASP A 194 1.82 -9.50 11.88
N ASP A 195 2.30 -8.31 11.49
CA ASP A 195 3.31 -8.11 10.45
C ASP A 195 4.69 -8.67 10.83
N ILE A 196 4.99 -8.78 12.13
CA ILE A 196 6.19 -9.45 12.63
C ILE A 196 6.06 -10.97 12.48
N ASP A 197 4.86 -11.51 12.73
CA ASP A 197 4.59 -12.95 12.79
C ASP A 197 4.05 -13.55 11.47
N ALA A 198 3.74 -12.72 10.47
CA ALA A 198 3.14 -13.14 9.20
C ALA A 198 3.74 -14.47 8.71
N GLY A 199 2.94 -15.54 8.78
CA GLY A 199 3.34 -16.96 8.78
C GLY A 199 4.09 -17.48 7.54
N SER A 200 4.56 -16.60 6.66
CA SER A 200 5.51 -16.86 5.58
C SER A 200 6.97 -16.90 6.05
N GLY A 201 7.25 -16.59 7.32
CA GLY A 201 8.60 -16.60 7.88
C GLY A 201 9.48 -15.41 7.46
N SER A 202 8.93 -14.46 6.67
CA SER A 202 9.63 -13.24 6.26
C SER A 202 9.10 -11.94 6.87
N GLY A 203 7.91 -11.95 7.47
CA GLY A 203 7.20 -10.74 7.89
C GLY A 203 6.77 -9.85 6.72
N SER A 204 5.84 -8.92 6.98
CA SER A 204 5.38 -7.90 6.03
C SER A 204 6.17 -6.60 6.18
N PHE A 205 6.14 -5.73 5.16
CA PHE A 205 6.68 -4.38 5.31
C PHE A 205 5.77 -3.57 6.24
N ASN A 206 6.38 -3.08 7.32
CA ASN A 206 5.74 -2.24 8.31
C ASN A 206 6.69 -1.09 8.66
N ILE A 207 6.21 0.15 8.50
CA ILE A 207 7.04 1.34 8.72
C ILE A 207 7.44 1.47 10.20
N PHE A 208 6.57 1.11 11.14
CA PHE A 208 6.88 1.17 12.56
C PHE A 208 7.95 0.14 12.94
N ARG A 209 7.88 -1.07 12.40
CA ARG A 209 8.95 -2.08 12.52
C ARG A 209 10.28 -1.55 12.03
N CYS A 210 10.32 -0.89 10.87
CA CYS A 210 11.54 -0.26 10.38
C CYS A 210 12.07 0.81 11.34
N PHE A 211 11.18 1.61 11.95
CA PHE A 211 11.57 2.62 12.96
C PHE A 211 12.15 1.96 14.21
N VAL A 212 11.59 0.84 14.68
CA VAL A 212 12.14 0.05 15.79
C VAL A 212 13.55 -0.42 15.44
N HIS A 213 13.78 -0.97 14.26
CA HIS A 213 15.11 -1.36 13.83
C HIS A 213 16.12 -0.20 13.78
N LEU A 214 15.68 1.01 13.41
CA LEU A 214 16.55 2.19 13.37
C LEU A 214 16.85 2.79 14.75
N TRP A 215 15.86 2.86 15.65
CA TRP A 215 15.91 3.66 16.88
C TRP A 215 15.57 2.92 18.18
N GLY A 216 15.20 1.65 18.11
CA GLY A 216 14.85 0.83 19.26
C GLY A 216 13.72 1.45 20.07
N ARG A 217 13.96 1.72 21.36
CA ARG A 217 12.96 2.28 22.30
C ARG A 217 12.48 3.68 21.93
N ASP A 218 13.24 4.43 21.14
CA ASP A 218 12.88 5.79 20.72
C ASP A 218 12.02 5.81 19.45
N ALA A 219 11.70 4.65 18.86
CA ALA A 219 10.87 4.55 17.66
C ALA A 219 9.50 5.25 17.77
N PRO A 220 8.73 5.15 18.88
CA PRO A 220 7.47 5.88 19.01
C PRO A 220 7.62 7.40 18.92
N LEU A 221 8.73 7.95 19.42
CA LEU A 221 9.00 9.39 19.34
C LEU A 221 9.22 9.83 17.90
N HIS A 222 10.06 9.09 17.16
CA HIS A 222 10.31 9.35 15.75
C HIS A 222 9.05 9.16 14.89
N MET A 223 8.24 8.14 15.19
CA MET A 223 6.97 7.89 14.49
C MET A 223 5.98 9.04 14.74
N ALA A 224 5.81 9.46 15.99
CA ALA A 224 4.93 10.58 16.33
C ALA A 224 5.36 11.88 15.63
N GLN A 225 6.67 12.14 15.52
CA GLN A 225 7.18 13.28 14.75
C GLN A 225 6.78 13.18 13.28
N ARG A 226 6.99 12.01 12.64
CA ARG A 226 6.66 11.79 11.23
C ARG A 226 5.17 11.96 10.96
N VAL A 227 4.33 11.40 11.82
CA VAL A 227 2.87 11.57 11.76
C VAL A 227 2.50 13.04 11.84
N GLY A 228 3.04 13.79 12.81
CA GLY A 228 2.76 15.23 12.95
C GLY A 228 3.17 16.06 11.73
N GLU A 229 4.29 15.74 11.09
CA GLU A 229 4.73 16.37 9.84
C GLU A 229 3.74 16.10 8.70
N LEU A 230 3.30 14.85 8.54
CA LEU A 230 2.34 14.45 7.52
C LEU A 230 0.94 15.04 7.77
N GLU A 231 0.46 15.07 9.01
CA GLU A 231 -0.82 15.69 9.37
C GLU A 231 -0.80 17.19 9.04
N GLN A 232 0.28 17.90 9.38
CA GLN A 232 0.42 19.31 9.03
C GLN A 232 0.39 19.52 7.52
N GLN A 233 1.09 18.67 6.76
CA GLN A 233 1.10 18.72 5.31
C GLN A 233 -0.27 18.41 4.71
N ARG A 234 -0.97 17.39 5.23
CA ARG A 234 -2.32 17.01 4.82
C ARG A 234 -3.29 18.17 4.98
N GLU A 235 -3.30 18.82 6.14
CA GLU A 235 -4.20 19.96 6.38
C GLU A 235 -3.92 21.14 5.44
N GLN A 236 -2.65 21.43 5.16
CA GLN A 236 -2.27 22.47 4.20
C GLN A 236 -2.73 22.16 2.77
N LEU A 237 -2.67 20.89 2.35
CA LEU A 237 -3.12 20.45 1.03
C LEU A 237 -4.65 20.39 0.95
N LEU A 238 -5.31 19.90 2.00
CA LEU A 238 -6.78 19.86 2.09
C LEU A 238 -7.39 21.25 1.94
N ALA A 239 -6.78 22.26 2.57
CA ALA A 239 -7.23 23.64 2.47
C ALA A 239 -7.20 24.22 1.05
N GLN A 240 -6.43 23.62 0.13
CA GLN A 240 -6.32 24.04 -1.27
C GLN A 240 -7.37 23.38 -2.16
N LEU A 241 -8.04 22.32 -1.69
CA LEU A 241 -9.06 21.62 -2.47
C LEU A 241 -10.39 22.39 -2.51
N PRO A 242 -11.22 22.20 -3.56
CA PRO A 242 -12.62 22.60 -3.57
C PRO A 242 -13.39 22.23 -2.29
N LEU A 243 -14.30 23.11 -1.87
CA LEU A 243 -15.07 22.93 -0.62
C LEU A 243 -15.87 21.62 -0.57
N GLU A 244 -16.36 21.14 -1.71
CA GLU A 244 -17.10 19.88 -1.79
C GLU A 244 -16.19 18.68 -1.50
N GLN A 245 -14.99 18.64 -2.08
CA GLN A 245 -13.97 17.63 -1.78
C GLN A 245 -13.55 17.68 -0.32
N GLN A 246 -13.32 18.88 0.23
CA GLN A 246 -12.98 19.02 1.65
C GLN A 246 -14.06 18.46 2.58
N ARG A 247 -15.34 18.67 2.24
CA ARG A 247 -16.47 18.13 3.04
C ARG A 247 -16.50 16.62 2.97
N HIS A 248 -16.30 16.05 1.77
CA HIS A 248 -16.26 14.59 1.58
C HIS A 248 -15.13 13.94 2.39
N VAL A 249 -13.90 14.47 2.31
CA VAL A 249 -12.76 13.98 3.11
C VAL A 249 -13.08 13.98 4.60
N ARG A 250 -13.60 15.10 5.14
CA ARG A 250 -13.95 15.19 6.56
C ARG A 250 -15.07 14.21 6.95
N GLN A 251 -16.01 13.95 6.04
CA GLN A 251 -17.04 12.95 6.28
C GLN A 251 -16.46 11.54 6.36
N ARG A 252 -15.62 11.14 5.39
CA ARG A 252 -14.95 9.83 5.40
C ARG A 252 -14.09 9.63 6.65
N GLN A 253 -13.40 10.67 7.11
CA GLN A 253 -12.64 10.63 8.37
C GLN A 253 -13.53 10.33 9.59
N VAL A 254 -14.74 10.90 9.64
CA VAL A 254 -15.68 10.63 10.74
C VAL A 254 -16.25 9.21 10.65
N GLU A 255 -16.56 8.74 9.44
CA GLU A 255 -17.04 7.37 9.20
C GLU A 255 -15.99 6.35 9.65
N ALA A 256 -14.75 6.47 9.17
CA ALA A 256 -13.64 5.62 9.58
C ALA A 256 -13.40 5.67 11.10
N ALA A 257 -13.51 6.85 11.70
CA ALA A 257 -13.35 7.01 13.15
C ALA A 257 -14.48 6.35 13.97
N SER A 258 -15.66 6.18 13.38
CA SER A 258 -16.83 5.59 14.03
C SER A 258 -16.87 4.06 13.93
N GLU A 259 -16.11 3.48 13.01
CA GLU A 259 -16.05 2.03 12.76
C GLU A 259 -14.95 1.33 13.59
N GLY A 260 -14.03 2.07 14.23
CA GLY A 260 -12.92 1.52 15.02
C GLY A 260 -12.84 2.00 16.48
N GLU A 261 -12.41 1.13 17.40
CA GLU A 261 -12.06 1.49 18.78
C GLU A 261 -10.78 2.37 18.78
N GLY A 262 -10.97 3.70 18.76
CA GLY A 262 -9.86 4.66 18.89
C GLY A 262 -9.59 5.55 17.68
N GLY A 263 -10.49 5.59 16.69
CA GLY A 263 -10.27 6.25 15.39
C GLY A 263 -10.06 7.77 15.35
N LEU A 264 -9.75 8.42 16.48
CA LEU A 264 -9.34 9.82 16.55
C LEU A 264 -7.94 10.02 17.15
N ARG A 265 -7.23 8.96 17.55
CA ARG A 265 -5.91 9.05 18.18
C ARG A 265 -5.00 7.91 17.74
N TRP A 266 -3.80 8.28 17.32
CA TRP A 266 -2.70 7.36 17.10
C TRP A 266 -2.38 6.57 18.38
N GLN A 267 -2.41 5.24 18.28
CA GLN A 267 -2.03 4.33 19.35
C GLN A 267 -0.73 3.65 18.92
N MET A 268 0.33 3.86 19.71
CA MET A 268 1.61 3.21 19.44
C MET A 268 1.56 1.80 20.05
N PRO A 269 1.79 0.74 19.26
CA PRO A 269 1.77 -0.61 19.77
C PRO A 269 2.99 -0.87 20.68
N PRO A 270 2.97 -1.92 21.51
CA PRO A 270 4.12 -2.34 22.29
C PRO A 270 5.33 -2.61 21.39
N ILE A 271 6.51 -2.11 21.78
CA ILE A 271 7.73 -2.32 21.00
C ILE A 271 8.22 -3.76 21.18
N VAL A 272 8.45 -4.43 20.06
CA VAL A 272 9.09 -5.75 20.01
C VAL A 272 10.57 -5.59 19.65
N LEU A 273 11.46 -5.79 20.63
CA LEU A 273 12.91 -5.72 20.40
C LEU A 273 13.55 -7.07 20.05
N ASP A 274 12.92 -8.19 20.42
CA ASP A 274 13.38 -9.54 20.05
C ASP A 274 12.26 -10.25 19.29
N GLU A 275 12.25 -10.07 17.98
CA GLU A 275 11.27 -10.67 17.09
C GLU A 275 11.37 -12.22 17.09
N ALA A 276 12.56 -12.78 17.35
CA ALA A 276 12.72 -14.23 17.43
C ALA A 276 12.11 -14.80 18.72
N ALA A 277 12.21 -14.08 19.83
CA ALA A 277 11.50 -14.44 21.06
C ALA A 277 9.99 -14.26 20.90
N PHE A 278 9.54 -13.14 20.32
CA PHE A 278 8.14 -12.86 20.06
C PHE A 278 7.48 -13.98 19.22
N ARG A 279 8.07 -14.33 18.07
CA ARG A 279 7.58 -15.44 17.24
C ARG A 279 7.55 -16.77 18.00
N ARG A 280 8.49 -17.07 18.90
CA ARG A 280 8.44 -18.32 19.69
C ARG A 280 7.30 -18.36 20.72
N GLU A 281 6.89 -17.19 21.22
CA GLU A 281 5.83 -17.08 22.22
C GLU A 281 4.43 -17.10 21.59
N PHE A 282 4.31 -16.54 20.38
CA PHE A 282 3.03 -16.32 19.71
C PHE A 282 2.83 -17.14 18.42
N ALA A 283 3.82 -17.90 17.95
CA ALA A 283 3.62 -18.82 16.82
C ALA A 283 2.60 -19.93 17.16
N PRO A 284 1.59 -20.15 16.30
CA PRO A 284 0.55 -21.17 16.50
C PRO A 284 1.08 -22.63 16.43
#